data_AF-A0A530LV94-F1
#
_entry.id   AF-A0A530LV94-F1
#
_cell.length_a   1.000
_cell.length_b   1.000
_cell.length_c   1.000
_cell.angle_alpha   90.00
_cell.angle_beta   90.00
_cell.angle_gamma   90.00
#
_symmetry.space_group_name_H-M   'P 1'
#
loop_
_entity.id
_entity.type
_entity.pdbx_description
1 polymer ?
#
loop_
_entity_poly.entity_id
_entity_poly.type
_entity_poly.pdbx_seq_one_letter_code
_entity_poly.pdbx_strand_id
1 'polypeptide(L)'
;MAIKKRIKNLSKLTRELLAEGESVRSDFKRLPDGISADDLVAFANSEAGGQILAGVDEQVVDKAQIGVVRGCNVNDATVLQVLNKAVSCIPPVSIDIYIENLDDKPILRVEVPPSQTKPHCTPKGVYCRRDGARNRPLHPSELLRLFLDSEASAFAARFEVAAERITDELSNLESSLDSSIRSMSDQLGWADSQLDDTESTLARIQGLVAKLTID
;
A
#
# COMPACT_ATOMS: atom_id res chain seq x y z
N MET A 1 11.57 -0.63 -4.14
CA MET A 1 12.70 -0.65 -5.09
C MET A 1 12.72 0.73 -5.73
N ALA A 2 13.71 1.57 -5.46
CA ALA A 2 13.69 2.97 -5.93
C ALA A 2 13.88 3.02 -7.46
N ILE A 3 13.00 3.74 -8.17
CA ILE A 3 13.14 3.93 -9.61
C ILE A 3 14.31 4.88 -9.84
N LYS A 4 15.31 4.45 -10.62
CA LYS A 4 16.42 5.31 -11.08
C LYS A 4 16.23 5.61 -12.55
N LYS A 5 15.88 6.86 -12.88
CA LYS A 5 15.75 7.34 -14.27
C LYS A 5 16.82 8.38 -14.58
N ARG A 6 17.41 8.28 -15.78
CA ARG A 6 18.39 9.24 -16.30
C ARG A 6 17.77 9.99 -17.48
N ILE A 7 17.77 11.32 -17.43
CA ILE A 7 17.12 12.19 -18.41
C ILE A 7 18.14 13.22 -18.91
N LYS A 8 18.23 13.38 -20.23
CA LYS A 8 19.16 14.31 -20.88
C LYS A 8 18.90 15.78 -20.52
N ASN A 9 17.63 16.17 -20.50
CA ASN A 9 17.18 17.53 -20.24
C ASN A 9 16.34 17.60 -18.94
N LEU A 10 16.01 18.80 -18.50
CA LEU A 10 15.04 19.01 -17.41
C LEU A 10 13.64 18.52 -17.81
N SER A 11 12.99 17.76 -16.93
CA SER A 11 11.60 17.35 -17.12
C SER A 11 10.66 18.56 -17.10
N LYS A 12 9.41 18.38 -17.56
CA LYS A 12 8.39 19.44 -17.48
C LYS A 12 8.14 19.83 -16.02
N LEU A 13 7.96 18.84 -15.16
CA LEU A 13 7.76 19.02 -13.72
C LEU A 13 8.91 19.81 -13.09
N THR A 14 10.16 19.43 -13.35
CA THR A 14 11.32 20.14 -12.79
C THR A 14 11.35 21.61 -13.20
N ARG A 15 11.02 21.93 -14.46
CA ARG A 15 10.96 23.31 -14.93
C ARG A 15 9.86 24.12 -14.24
N GLU A 16 8.69 23.52 -14.03
CA GLU A 16 7.60 24.15 -13.27
C GLU A 16 8.04 24.44 -11.83
N LEU A 17 8.66 23.48 -11.15
CA LEU A 17 9.15 23.66 -9.77
C LEU A 17 10.22 24.75 -9.69
N LEU A 18 11.17 24.79 -10.63
CA LEU A 18 12.20 25.84 -10.67
C LEU A 18 11.58 27.24 -10.84
N ALA A 19 10.47 27.36 -11.58
CA ALA A 19 9.76 28.63 -11.72
C ALA A 19 8.90 28.99 -10.49
N GLU A 20 8.36 27.98 -9.78
CA GLU A 20 7.56 28.16 -8.55
C GLU A 20 8.41 28.55 -7.33
N GLY A 21 9.68 28.11 -7.26
CA GLY A 21 10.53 28.32 -6.08
C GLY A 21 10.38 27.23 -5.02
N GLU A 22 10.95 27.44 -3.83
CA GLU A 22 10.71 26.53 -2.70
C GLU A 22 9.28 26.70 -2.16
N SER A 23 8.65 25.57 -1.83
CA SER A 23 7.25 25.56 -1.44
C SER A 23 6.90 24.33 -0.61
N VAL A 24 5.60 24.11 -0.40
CA VAL A 24 5.09 22.90 0.28
C VAL A 24 5.35 21.62 -0.53
N ARG A 25 5.66 21.73 -1.82
CA ARG A 25 5.90 20.60 -2.74
C ARG A 25 7.33 20.53 -3.28
N SER A 26 8.16 21.54 -3.00
CA SER A 26 9.54 21.65 -3.51
C SER A 26 10.51 22.11 -2.42
N ASP A 27 11.69 21.53 -2.42
CA ASP A 27 12.82 21.94 -1.57
C ASP A 27 14.10 21.92 -2.41
N PHE A 28 14.91 22.98 -2.33
CA PHE A 28 16.13 23.12 -3.13
C PHE A 28 17.36 22.97 -2.27
N LYS A 29 18.26 22.08 -2.68
CA LYS A 29 19.55 21.88 -2.03
C LYS A 29 20.66 22.16 -3.02
N ARG A 30 21.67 22.91 -2.60
CA ARG A 30 22.84 23.16 -3.43
C ARG A 30 23.59 21.87 -3.78
N LEU A 31 23.65 20.93 -2.84
CA LEU A 31 24.32 19.64 -2.99
C LEU A 31 23.42 18.50 -2.48
N PRO A 32 23.55 17.29 -3.04
CA PRO A 32 22.82 16.11 -2.58
C PRO A 32 23.07 15.75 -1.11
N ASP A 33 24.25 16.06 -0.59
CA ASP A 33 24.59 15.86 0.83
C ASP A 33 23.68 16.66 1.77
N GLY A 34 23.18 17.80 1.30
CA GLY A 34 22.26 18.67 2.01
C GLY A 34 20.85 18.10 2.19
N ILE A 35 20.50 17.02 1.49
CA ILE A 35 19.21 16.33 1.69
C ILE A 35 19.23 15.66 3.06
N SER A 36 18.45 16.15 4.01
CA SER A 36 18.40 15.63 5.37
C SER A 36 17.30 14.58 5.56
N ALA A 37 17.39 13.78 6.63
CA ALA A 37 16.29 12.88 7.00
C ALA A 37 15.00 13.66 7.30
N ASP A 38 15.14 14.86 7.89
CA ASP A 38 14.03 15.76 8.18
C ASP A 38 13.29 16.18 6.91
N ASP A 39 13.99 16.44 5.80
CA ASP A 39 13.35 16.78 4.52
C ASP A 39 12.52 15.60 4.00
N LEU A 40 13.08 14.38 4.05
CA LEU A 40 12.39 13.16 3.61
C LEU A 40 11.15 12.87 4.46
N VAL A 41 11.29 12.94 5.78
CA VAL A 41 10.21 12.72 6.74
C VAL A 41 9.13 13.78 6.60
N ALA A 42 9.51 15.06 6.43
CA ALA A 42 8.57 16.16 6.28
C ALA A 42 7.67 15.97 5.06
N PHE A 43 8.24 15.58 3.92
CA PHE A 43 7.45 15.28 2.73
C PHE A 43 6.62 14.00 2.88
N ALA A 44 7.20 12.91 3.41
CA ALA A 44 6.48 11.65 3.61
C ALA A 44 5.25 11.81 4.52
N ASN A 45 5.34 12.68 5.53
CA ASN A 45 4.26 13.03 6.45
C ASN A 45 3.26 14.07 5.89
N SER A 46 3.59 14.71 4.76
CA SER A 46 2.69 15.67 4.13
C SER A 46 1.59 14.96 3.32
N GLU A 47 0.49 15.66 3.06
CA GLU A 47 -0.66 15.11 2.33
C GLU A 47 -0.34 14.78 0.88
N ALA A 48 0.44 15.64 0.21
CA ALA A 48 0.77 15.51 -1.21
C ALA A 48 2.17 14.93 -1.48
N GLY A 49 2.99 14.71 -0.45
CA GLY A 49 4.41 14.42 -0.65
C GLY A 49 5.18 15.66 -1.13
N GLY A 50 6.25 15.46 -1.89
CA GLY A 50 6.99 16.54 -2.54
C GLY A 50 8.23 16.11 -3.30
N GLN A 51 9.01 17.10 -3.71
CA GLN A 51 10.17 16.95 -4.58
C GLN A 51 11.37 17.70 -3.99
N ILE A 52 12.53 17.07 -3.92
CA ILE A 52 13.78 17.71 -3.50
C ILE A 52 14.68 17.80 -4.72
N LEU A 53 15.10 19.02 -5.08
CA LEU A 53 16.03 19.26 -6.17
C LEU A 53 17.42 19.57 -5.62
N ALA A 54 18.35 18.63 -5.77
CA ALA A 54 19.76 18.84 -5.45
C ALA A 54 20.57 19.29 -6.68
N GLY A 55 21.48 20.25 -6.48
CA GLY A 55 22.16 20.98 -7.55
C GLY A 55 21.42 22.26 -7.98
N VAL A 56 20.50 22.74 -7.14
CA VAL A 56 19.68 23.94 -7.36
C VAL A 56 19.87 24.90 -6.19
N ASP A 57 19.88 26.19 -6.50
CA ASP A 57 20.03 27.28 -5.55
C ASP A 57 18.83 28.21 -5.68
N GLU A 58 18.30 28.73 -4.58
CA GLU A 58 17.18 29.67 -4.63
C GLU A 58 17.70 31.11 -4.78
N GLN A 59 17.14 31.87 -5.72
CA GLN A 59 17.45 33.28 -5.93
C GLN A 59 16.17 34.11 -5.99
N VAL A 60 16.25 35.33 -5.47
CA VAL A 60 15.15 36.30 -5.57
C VAL A 60 15.39 37.16 -6.81
N VAL A 61 14.49 37.06 -7.79
CA VAL A 61 14.48 37.89 -9.00
C VAL A 61 13.12 38.58 -9.06
N ASP A 62 13.11 39.92 -9.14
CA ASP A 62 11.89 40.72 -9.25
C ASP A 62 10.81 40.41 -8.18
N LYS A 63 11.26 40.18 -6.94
CA LYS A 63 10.43 39.78 -5.77
C LYS A 63 9.83 38.38 -5.85
N ALA A 64 10.14 37.59 -6.87
CA ALA A 64 9.82 36.18 -6.96
C ALA A 64 11.04 35.33 -6.56
N GLN A 65 10.81 34.27 -5.78
CA GLN A 65 11.84 33.27 -5.51
C GLN A 65 11.81 32.23 -6.62
N ILE A 66 12.95 32.03 -7.28
CA ILE A 66 13.10 31.06 -8.37
C ILE A 66 14.32 30.16 -8.12
N GLY A 67 14.24 28.92 -8.61
CA GLY A 67 15.33 27.96 -8.59
C GLY A 67 16.29 28.16 -9.76
N VAL A 68 17.58 28.22 -9.47
CA VAL A 68 18.65 28.34 -10.46
C VAL A 68 19.51 27.08 -10.43
N VAL A 69 19.62 26.41 -11.58
CA VAL A 69 20.43 25.20 -11.72
C VAL A 69 21.92 25.54 -11.61
N ARG A 70 22.57 25.00 -10.58
CA ARG A 70 24.02 25.05 -10.38
C ARG A 70 24.70 23.78 -10.89
N GLY A 71 23.98 22.68 -10.89
CA GLY A 71 24.51 21.35 -11.15
C GLY A 71 25.18 20.75 -9.92
N CYS A 72 25.26 19.43 -9.88
CA CYS A 72 25.96 18.67 -8.85
C CYS A 72 26.51 17.35 -9.42
N ASN A 73 27.45 16.75 -8.71
CA ASN A 73 27.92 15.41 -9.07
C ASN A 73 26.86 14.36 -8.68
N VAL A 74 26.36 13.64 -9.68
CA VAL A 74 25.29 12.64 -9.54
C VAL A 74 25.84 11.24 -9.83
N ASN A 75 26.70 10.77 -8.93
CA ASN A 75 27.27 9.43 -9.02
C ASN A 75 26.44 8.41 -8.22
N ASP A 76 26.79 7.13 -8.34
CA ASP A 76 26.04 6.06 -7.68
C ASP A 76 26.19 6.10 -6.15
N ALA A 77 27.31 6.63 -5.62
CA ALA A 77 27.50 6.81 -4.18
C ALA A 77 26.54 7.86 -3.61
N THR A 78 26.34 8.97 -4.32
CA THR A 78 25.37 10.01 -3.97
C THR A 78 23.95 9.45 -3.93
N VAL A 79 23.56 8.67 -4.94
CA VAL A 79 22.26 8.00 -4.98
C VAL A 79 22.10 7.06 -3.79
N LEU A 80 23.11 6.22 -3.53
CA LEU A 80 23.10 5.28 -2.40
C LEU A 80 23.00 5.99 -1.04
N GLN A 81 23.66 7.13 -0.87
CA GLN A 81 23.60 7.92 0.35
C GLN A 81 22.19 8.45 0.63
N VAL A 82 21.50 8.96 -0.39
CA VAL A 82 20.11 9.42 -0.25
C VAL A 82 19.18 8.25 0.06
N LEU A 83 19.36 7.11 -0.61
CA LEU A 83 18.60 5.88 -0.32
C LEU A 83 18.82 5.40 1.12
N ASN A 84 20.07 5.39 1.59
CA ASN A 84 20.39 4.99 2.96
C ASN A 84 19.74 5.92 4.00
N LYS A 85 19.69 7.24 3.73
CA LYS A 85 18.97 8.19 4.59
C LYS A 85 17.47 7.86 4.65
N ALA A 86 16.85 7.58 3.51
CA ALA A 86 15.43 7.22 3.45
C ALA A 86 15.11 5.90 4.19
N VAL A 87 15.96 4.89 4.02
CA VAL A 87 15.84 3.58 4.71
C VAL A 87 16.07 3.70 6.21
N SER A 88 16.90 4.65 6.65
CA SER A 88 17.18 4.87 8.07
C SER A 88 16.01 5.52 8.84
N CYS A 89 15.05 6.12 8.14
CA CYS A 89 13.86 6.70 8.76
C CYS A 89 12.95 5.59 9.32
N ILE A 90 12.07 5.96 10.26
CA ILE A 90 11.23 5.00 10.98
C ILE A 90 9.76 5.44 10.89
N PRO A 91 8.89 4.71 10.19
CA PRO A 91 9.21 3.65 9.22
C PRO A 91 10.09 4.16 8.06
N PRO A 92 10.72 3.27 7.27
CA PRO A 92 11.47 3.67 6.08
C PRO A 92 10.63 4.52 5.13
N VAL A 93 11.22 5.59 4.59
CA VAL A 93 10.56 6.47 3.61
C VAL A 93 10.79 5.93 2.20
N SER A 94 9.72 5.76 1.42
CA SER A 94 9.84 5.43 0.00
C SER A 94 10.23 6.67 -0.80
N ILE A 95 11.20 6.54 -1.71
CA ILE A 95 11.63 7.63 -2.58
C ILE A 95 11.89 7.13 -4.00
N ASP A 96 11.70 8.01 -4.98
CA ASP A 96 12.10 7.81 -6.37
C ASP A 96 13.15 8.83 -6.79
N ILE A 97 14.16 8.39 -7.55
CA ILE A 97 15.34 9.19 -7.86
C ILE A 97 15.48 9.40 -9.37
N TYR A 98 15.56 10.66 -9.76
CA TYR A 98 15.70 11.09 -11.14
C TYR A 98 16.97 11.91 -11.28
N ILE A 99 17.86 11.48 -12.19
CA ILE A 99 19.02 12.25 -12.58
C ILE A 99 18.66 12.99 -13.87
N GLU A 100 18.61 14.32 -13.82
CA GLU A 100 18.16 15.15 -14.92
C GLU A 100 19.26 16.11 -15.40
N ASN A 101 19.05 16.70 -16.59
CA ASN A 101 19.93 17.72 -17.18
C ASN A 101 21.38 17.25 -17.42
N LEU A 102 21.55 15.99 -17.84
CA LEU A 102 22.85 15.37 -18.11
C LEU A 102 23.63 16.04 -19.27
N ASP A 103 22.95 16.68 -20.22
CA ASP A 103 23.59 17.33 -21.37
C ASP A 103 24.17 18.73 -21.04
N ASP A 104 23.92 19.26 -19.84
CA ASP A 104 24.43 20.55 -19.36
C ASP A 104 24.93 20.45 -17.90
N LYS A 105 24.09 20.81 -16.93
CA LYS A 105 24.41 20.79 -15.49
C LYS A 105 23.56 19.75 -14.78
N PRO A 106 24.10 18.55 -14.49
CA PRO A 106 23.32 17.47 -13.90
C PRO A 106 22.75 17.82 -12.54
N ILE A 107 21.50 17.45 -12.30
CA ILE A 107 20.83 17.61 -11.01
C ILE A 107 20.22 16.29 -10.55
N LEU A 108 19.98 16.18 -9.25
CA LEU A 108 19.32 15.05 -8.64
C LEU A 108 17.94 15.49 -8.12
N ARG A 109 16.88 14.98 -8.73
CA ARG A 109 15.51 15.15 -8.22
C ARG A 109 15.10 13.91 -7.44
N VAL A 110 14.71 14.11 -6.19
CA VAL A 110 14.21 13.06 -5.30
C VAL A 110 12.73 13.32 -5.07
N GLU A 111 11.91 12.38 -5.51
CA GLU A 111 10.47 12.37 -5.29
C GLU A 111 10.17 11.60 -4.01
N VAL A 112 9.42 12.24 -3.11
CA VAL A 112 8.94 11.65 -1.86
C VAL A 112 7.41 11.63 -1.91
N PRO A 113 6.78 10.50 -2.27
CA PRO A 113 5.33 10.39 -2.27
C PRO A 113 4.75 10.52 -0.86
N PRO A 114 3.47 10.90 -0.73
CA PRO A 114 2.80 10.84 0.57
C PRO A 114 2.72 9.39 1.03
N SER A 115 3.17 9.12 2.25
CA SER A 115 3.16 7.76 2.77
C SER A 115 1.78 7.35 3.31
N GLN A 116 1.47 6.06 3.19
CA GLN A 116 0.31 5.43 3.83
C GLN A 116 0.63 4.95 5.26
N THR A 117 1.90 4.78 5.59
CA THR A 117 2.38 4.30 6.90
C THR A 117 2.83 5.45 7.80
N LYS A 118 2.24 6.63 7.61
CA LYS A 118 2.45 7.80 8.49
C LYS A 118 2.07 7.44 9.94
N PRO A 119 2.71 8.04 10.94
CA PRO A 119 3.76 9.05 10.83
C PRO A 119 5.17 8.44 10.74
N HIS A 120 6.03 9.06 9.93
CA HIS A 120 7.46 8.78 9.87
C HIS A 120 8.23 9.70 10.82
N CYS A 121 9.36 9.23 11.35
CA CYS A 121 10.35 10.04 12.04
C CYS A 121 11.76 9.77 11.53
N THR A 122 12.64 10.72 11.83
CA THR A 122 14.07 10.59 11.57
C THR A 122 14.68 9.52 12.49
N PRO A 123 15.90 9.03 12.22
CA PRO A 123 16.60 8.12 13.15
C PRO A 123 16.76 8.67 14.57
N LYS A 124 16.64 9.99 14.75
CA LYS A 124 16.71 10.68 16.04
C LYS A 124 15.34 10.84 16.72
N GLY A 125 14.27 10.29 16.15
CA GLY A 125 12.91 10.39 16.68
C GLY A 125 12.23 11.73 16.42
N VAL A 126 12.69 12.50 15.43
CA VAL A 126 12.06 13.78 15.09
C VAL A 126 10.90 13.55 14.10
N TYR A 127 9.70 13.96 14.49
CA TYR A 127 8.51 13.97 13.65
C TYR A 127 8.28 15.38 13.11
N CYS A 128 8.30 15.55 11.80
CA CYS A 128 8.06 16.82 11.14
C CYS A 128 7.18 16.66 9.91
N ARG A 129 6.58 17.77 9.47
CA ARG A 129 5.79 17.90 8.24
C ARG A 129 6.20 19.19 7.53
N ARG A 130 6.02 19.24 6.21
CA ARG A 130 6.26 20.45 5.42
C ARG A 130 5.18 21.50 5.71
N ASP A 131 5.60 22.74 5.96
CA ASP A 131 4.76 23.92 6.20
C ASP A 131 5.34 25.10 5.41
N GLY A 132 4.71 25.42 4.27
CA GLY A 132 5.33 26.28 3.26
C GLY A 132 6.67 25.71 2.79
N ALA A 133 7.70 26.56 2.73
CA ALA A 133 9.07 26.16 2.36
C ALA A 133 9.89 25.57 3.53
N ARG A 134 9.29 25.31 4.70
CA ARG A 134 10.02 24.88 5.91
C ARG A 134 9.51 23.57 6.45
N ASN A 135 10.37 22.87 7.17
CA ASN A 135 9.99 21.68 7.93
C ASN A 135 9.61 22.12 9.35
N ARG A 136 8.37 21.84 9.77
CA ARG A 136 7.86 22.14 11.11
C ARG A 136 7.70 20.85 11.90
N PRO A 137 8.10 20.81 13.19
CA PRO A 137 7.77 19.69 14.06
C PRO A 137 6.25 19.46 14.14
N LEU A 138 5.82 18.20 14.14
CA LEU A 138 4.41 17.85 14.34
C LEU A 138 4.03 18.07 15.80
N HIS A 139 2.91 18.75 16.05
CA HIS A 139 2.36 18.85 17.40
C HIS A 139 1.80 17.49 17.86
N PRO A 140 1.76 17.21 19.18
CA PRO A 140 1.27 15.93 19.70
C PRO A 140 -0.13 15.54 19.21
N SER A 141 -1.04 16.51 19.06
CA SER A 141 -2.38 16.28 18.51
C SER A 141 -2.37 15.89 17.03
N GLU A 142 -1.51 16.50 16.23
CA GLU A 142 -1.33 16.16 14.81
C GLU A 142 -0.72 14.77 14.67
N LEU A 143 0.28 14.46 15.50
CA LEU A 143 0.94 13.17 15.52
C LEU A 143 -0.03 12.05 15.92
N LEU A 144 -0.82 12.25 16.97
CA LEU A 144 -1.85 11.29 17.39
C LEU A 144 -2.85 11.03 16.26
N ARG A 145 -3.29 12.07 15.57
CA ARG A 145 -4.21 11.93 14.43
C ARG A 145 -3.60 11.06 13.32
N LEU A 146 -2.34 11.28 12.98
CA LEU A 146 -1.65 10.46 11.97
C LEU A 146 -1.57 8.97 12.37
N PHE A 147 -1.30 8.68 13.64
CA PHE A 147 -1.31 7.30 14.14
C PHE A 147 -2.70 6.67 14.07
N LEU A 148 -3.75 7.40 14.47
CA LEU A 148 -5.11 6.89 14.42
C LEU A 148 -5.58 6.64 12.99
N ASP A 149 -5.27 7.55 12.05
CA ASP A 149 -5.65 7.42 10.65
C ASP A 149 -4.96 6.21 9.99
N SER A 150 -3.68 5.97 10.28
CA SER A 150 -2.95 4.81 9.74
C SER A 150 -3.40 3.49 10.36
N GLU A 151 -3.62 3.44 11.68
CA GLU A 151 -4.15 2.26 12.36
C GLU A 151 -5.58 1.93 11.91
N ALA A 152 -6.46 2.94 11.75
CA ALA A 152 -7.81 2.75 11.24
C ALA A 152 -7.81 2.17 9.82
N SER A 153 -6.91 2.66 8.97
CA SER A 153 -6.77 2.16 7.59
C SER A 153 -6.25 0.73 7.56
N ALA A 154 -5.24 0.40 8.38
CA ALA A 154 -4.72 -0.96 8.50
C ALA A 154 -5.76 -1.92 9.08
N PHE A 155 -6.54 -1.48 10.07
CA PHE A 155 -7.63 -2.24 10.65
C PHE A 155 -8.71 -2.55 9.60
N ALA A 156 -9.16 -1.54 8.85
CA ALA A 156 -10.18 -1.70 7.81
C ALA A 156 -9.75 -2.75 6.76
N ALA A 157 -8.52 -2.66 6.26
CA ALA A 157 -7.99 -3.62 5.29
C ALA A 157 -7.95 -5.06 5.86
N ARG A 158 -7.55 -5.23 7.12
CA ARG A 158 -7.53 -6.55 7.77
C ARG A 158 -8.93 -7.10 8.03
N PHE A 159 -9.86 -6.22 8.36
CA PHE A 159 -11.25 -6.59 8.60
C PHE A 159 -11.94 -7.06 7.31
N GLU A 160 -11.70 -6.38 6.20
CA GLU A 160 -12.23 -6.74 4.88
C GLU A 160 -11.80 -8.15 4.47
N VAL A 161 -10.50 -8.45 4.58
CA VAL A 161 -9.95 -9.80 4.30
C VAL A 161 -10.55 -10.86 5.23
N ALA A 162 -10.75 -10.54 6.51
CA ALA A 162 -11.35 -11.48 7.46
C ALA A 162 -12.84 -11.73 7.15
N ALA A 163 -13.59 -10.69 6.78
CA ALA A 163 -15.00 -10.80 6.42
C ALA A 163 -15.21 -11.60 5.13
N GLU A 164 -14.35 -11.41 4.12
CA GLU A 164 -14.35 -12.20 2.89
C GLU A 164 -14.13 -13.68 3.21
N ARG A 165 -13.13 -14.01 4.02
CA ARG A 165 -12.86 -15.39 4.44
C ARG A 165 -14.03 -16.04 5.18
N ILE A 166 -14.68 -15.30 6.09
CA ILE A 166 -15.87 -15.81 6.81
C ILE A 166 -17.00 -16.11 5.82
N THR A 167 -17.19 -15.25 4.82
CA THR A 167 -18.23 -15.41 3.80
C THR A 167 -17.97 -16.65 2.95
N ASP A 168 -16.70 -16.88 2.56
CA ASP A 168 -16.29 -18.08 1.82
C ASP A 168 -16.47 -19.36 2.64
N GLU A 169 -16.07 -19.34 3.91
CA GLU A 169 -16.25 -20.48 4.83
C GLU A 169 -17.75 -20.81 5.01
N LEU A 170 -18.61 -19.80 5.12
CA LEU A 170 -20.06 -19.98 5.21
C LEU A 170 -20.65 -20.60 3.93
N SER A 171 -20.26 -20.13 2.76
CA SER A 171 -20.69 -20.67 1.46
C SER A 171 -20.29 -22.14 1.27
N ASN A 172 -19.07 -22.48 1.69
CA ASN A 172 -18.61 -23.87 1.68
C ASN A 172 -19.41 -24.76 2.64
N LEU A 173 -19.76 -24.24 3.82
CA LEU A 173 -20.55 -24.96 4.80
C LEU A 173 -21.98 -25.20 4.31
N GLU A 174 -22.60 -24.20 3.68
CA GLU A 174 -23.92 -24.35 3.02
C GLU A 174 -23.87 -25.44 1.94
N SER A 175 -22.86 -25.42 1.06
CA SER A 175 -22.68 -26.43 0.02
C SER A 175 -22.50 -27.84 0.59
N SER A 176 -21.74 -27.97 1.69
CA SER A 176 -21.55 -29.24 2.38
C SER A 176 -22.85 -29.74 3.01
N LEU A 177 -23.64 -28.86 3.63
CA LEU A 177 -24.93 -29.20 4.22
C LEU A 177 -25.91 -29.69 3.16
N ASP A 178 -26.00 -28.98 2.03
CA ASP A 178 -26.83 -29.36 0.89
C ASP A 178 -26.47 -30.76 0.36
N SER A 179 -25.17 -31.05 0.22
CA SER A 179 -24.71 -32.37 -0.22
C SER A 179 -25.07 -33.48 0.78
N SER A 180 -24.97 -33.18 2.08
CA SER A 180 -25.32 -34.13 3.15
C SER A 180 -26.82 -34.41 3.19
N ILE A 181 -27.66 -33.39 3.02
CA ILE A 181 -29.13 -33.53 2.97
C ILE A 181 -29.54 -34.37 1.76
N ARG A 182 -28.94 -34.15 0.59
CA ARG A 182 -29.19 -34.95 -0.62
C ARG A 182 -28.79 -36.41 -0.38
N SER A 183 -27.61 -36.65 0.16
CA SER A 183 -27.15 -38.01 0.46
C SER A 183 -28.07 -38.74 1.44
N MET A 184 -28.56 -38.07 2.49
CA MET A 184 -29.51 -38.67 3.44
C MET A 184 -30.86 -38.96 2.77
N SER A 185 -31.34 -38.05 1.92
CA SER A 185 -32.59 -38.23 1.17
C SER A 185 -32.50 -39.44 0.23
N ASP A 186 -31.38 -39.60 -0.48
CA ASP A 186 -31.14 -40.75 -1.35
C ASP A 186 -31.07 -42.06 -0.57
N GLN A 187 -30.41 -42.07 0.60
CA GLN A 187 -30.37 -43.25 1.48
C GLN A 187 -31.75 -43.64 2.01
N LEU A 188 -32.56 -42.67 2.42
CA LEU A 188 -33.94 -42.92 2.86
C LEU A 188 -34.80 -43.46 1.72
N GLY A 189 -34.67 -42.92 0.51
CA GLY A 189 -35.37 -43.43 -0.67
C GLY A 189 -34.98 -44.87 -1.00
N TRP A 190 -33.70 -45.22 -0.87
CA TRP A 190 -33.25 -46.60 -1.06
C TRP A 190 -33.77 -47.55 0.02
N ALA A 191 -33.82 -47.10 1.28
CA ALA A 191 -34.37 -47.88 2.39
C ALA A 191 -35.87 -48.16 2.20
N ASP A 192 -36.64 -47.16 1.74
CA ASP A 192 -38.08 -47.30 1.48
C ASP A 192 -38.35 -48.31 0.36
N SER A 193 -37.56 -48.26 -0.73
CA SER A 193 -37.64 -49.25 -1.81
C SER A 193 -37.34 -50.68 -1.36
N GLN A 194 -36.37 -50.86 -0.46
CA GLN A 194 -36.07 -52.18 0.09
C GLN A 194 -37.21 -52.70 0.97
N LEU A 195 -37.87 -51.83 1.75
CA LEU A 195 -39.02 -52.22 2.56
C LEU A 195 -40.19 -52.69 1.69
N ASP A 196 -40.49 -51.98 0.60
CA ASP A 196 -41.56 -52.35 -0.34
C ASP A 196 -41.29 -53.72 -1.01
N ASP A 197 -40.04 -53.96 -1.44
CA ASP A 197 -39.61 -55.26 -1.97
C ASP A 197 -39.78 -56.38 -0.93
N THR A 198 -39.47 -56.08 0.34
CA THR A 198 -39.60 -57.04 1.45
C THR A 198 -41.07 -57.33 1.75
N GLU A 199 -41.93 -56.32 1.74
CA GLU A 199 -43.37 -56.45 1.94
C GLU A 199 -44.02 -57.27 0.82
N SER A 200 -43.67 -56.99 -0.44
CA SER A 200 -44.08 -57.78 -1.61
C SER A 200 -43.66 -59.26 -1.48
N THR A 201 -42.44 -59.49 -1.01
CA THR A 201 -41.93 -60.85 -0.79
C THR A 201 -42.69 -61.57 0.33
N LEU A 202 -42.97 -60.89 1.44
CA LEU A 202 -43.79 -61.42 2.54
C LEU A 202 -45.21 -61.75 2.08
N ALA A 203 -45.84 -60.89 1.28
CA ALA A 203 -47.16 -61.12 0.72
C ALA A 203 -47.19 -62.37 -0.18
N ARG A 204 -46.15 -62.58 -1.00
CA ARG A 204 -46.01 -63.80 -1.82
C ARG A 204 -45.85 -65.06 -0.97
N ILE A 205 -45.04 -65.00 0.09
CA ILE A 205 -44.84 -66.14 1.01
C ILE A 205 -46.16 -66.46 1.72
N GLN A 206 -46.87 -65.47 2.25
CA GLN A 206 -48.18 -65.66 2.87
C GLN A 206 -49.18 -66.31 1.90
N GLY A 207 -49.21 -65.88 0.63
CA GLY A 207 -50.05 -66.49 -0.40
C GLY A 207 -49.70 -67.95 -0.71
N LEU A 208 -48.42 -68.33 -0.66
CA LEU A 208 -47.97 -69.72 -0.82
C LEU A 208 -48.34 -70.58 0.40
N VAL A 209 -48.13 -70.06 1.61
CA VAL A 209 -48.51 -70.74 2.87
C VAL A 209 -50.02 -70.96 2.93
N ALA A 210 -50.83 -69.97 2.52
CA ALA A 210 -52.28 -70.10 2.44
C ALA A 210 -52.74 -71.19 1.46
N LYS A 211 -52.03 -71.39 0.35
CA LYS A 211 -52.30 -72.49 -0.59
C LYS A 211 -51.93 -73.87 -0.03
N LEU A 212 -50.87 -73.95 0.78
CA LEU A 212 -50.41 -75.19 1.42
C LEU A 212 -51.25 -75.60 2.63
N THR A 213 -52.12 -74.73 3.15
CA THR A 213 -52.98 -74.99 4.32
C THR A 213 -54.44 -75.33 3.95
N ILE A 214 -54.77 -75.42 2.66
CA ILE A 214 -56.12 -75.74 2.14
C ILE A 214 -56.24 -77.20 1.62
N ASP A 215 -55.15 -77.98 1.64
CA ASP A 215 -55.19 -79.45 1.52
C ASP A 215 -55.14 -80.12 2.91
#